data_AF-A0A2M8P901-F1
#
_entry.id   AF-A0A2M8P901-F1
#
_cell.length_a   1.000
_cell.length_b   1.000
_cell.length_c   1.000
_cell.angle_alpha   90.00
_cell.angle_beta   90.00
_cell.angle_gamma   90.00
#
_symmetry.space_group_name_H-M   'P 1'
#
loop_
_entity.id
_entity.type
_entity.pdbx_description
1 polymer ?
#
loop_
_entity_poly.entity_id
_entity_poly.type
_entity_poly.pdbx_seq_one_letter_code
_entity_poly.pdbx_strand_id
1 'polypeptide(L)'
;MKFAMFYAAEFIHAFVICILTAVLFLGGWRGLGEPGYELFGFLMLMAKSVAVYALVMLIRNTLPRIRIDHMMAFNWKFLVPLSLVNLLVVMFLARPFVPDYAAAEALVAQGGLAGLLGAIFGAGFIAELPRAVVL
;
A
#
# COMPACT_ATOMS: atom_id res chain seq x y z
N MET A 1 20.93 17.39 -25.01
CA MET A 1 20.58 17.35 -23.57
C MET A 1 19.79 16.09 -23.17
N LYS A 2 20.19 14.88 -23.58
CA LYS A 2 19.40 13.64 -23.29
C LYS A 2 19.66 13.09 -21.86
N PHE A 3 20.89 13.26 -21.37
CA PHE A 3 21.30 12.85 -20.02
C PHE A 3 20.53 13.59 -18.91
N ALA A 4 20.32 14.89 -19.06
CA ALA A 4 19.58 15.70 -18.10
C ALA A 4 18.13 15.23 -17.94
N MET A 5 17.46 14.89 -19.05
CA MET A 5 16.09 14.36 -19.01
C MET A 5 16.03 12.97 -18.35
N PHE A 6 17.01 12.10 -18.59
CA PHE A 6 17.09 10.80 -17.94
C PHE A 6 17.26 10.94 -16.41
N TYR A 7 18.18 11.79 -15.96
CA TYR A 7 18.39 12.02 -14.53
C TYR A 7 17.17 12.66 -13.85
N ALA A 8 16.54 13.65 -14.49
CA ALA A 8 15.32 14.26 -13.97
C ALA A 8 14.20 13.23 -13.82
N ALA A 9 14.01 12.34 -14.80
CA ALA A 9 13.02 11.28 -14.74
C ALA A 9 13.27 10.29 -13.59
N GLU A 10 14.52 9.87 -13.38
CA GLU A 10 14.87 8.95 -12.29
C GLU A 10 14.58 9.56 -10.90
N PHE A 11 14.89 10.84 -10.70
CA PHE A 11 14.58 11.54 -9.45
C PHE A 11 13.09 11.70 -9.23
N ILE A 12 12.34 12.05 -10.28
CA ILE A 12 10.87 12.17 -10.20
C ILE A 12 10.26 10.81 -9.87
N HIS A 13 10.73 9.73 -10.50
CA HIS A 13 10.23 8.38 -10.26
C HIS A 13 10.42 7.95 -8.79
N ALA A 14 11.61 8.16 -8.24
CA ALA A 14 11.89 7.87 -6.83
C ALA A 14 10.99 8.69 -5.88
N PHE A 15 10.75 9.97 -6.20
CA PHE A 15 9.88 10.84 -5.41
C PHE A 15 8.41 10.41 -5.47
N VAL A 16 7.90 10.03 -6.64
CA VAL A 16 6.51 9.55 -6.82
C VAL A 16 6.25 8.29 -5.98
N ILE A 17 7.21 7.34 -5.93
CA ILE A 17 7.08 6.14 -5.08
C ILE A 17 6.98 6.52 -3.59
N CYS A 18 7.71 7.55 -3.15
CA CYS A 18 7.65 8.03 -1.76
C CYS A 18 6.28 8.66 -1.45
N ILE A 19 5.71 9.41 -2.39
CA ILE A 19 4.33 9.93 -2.27
C ILE A 19 3.33 8.77 -2.18
N LEU A 20 3.41 7.77 -3.07
CA LEU A 20 2.52 6.61 -3.04
C LEU A 20 2.62 5.87 -1.70
N THR A 21 3.83 5.69 -1.19
CA THR A 21 4.05 5.06 0.13
C THR A 21 3.41 5.87 1.26
N ALA A 22 3.56 7.20 1.23
CA ALA A 22 2.94 8.08 2.22
C ALA A 22 1.40 8.05 2.18
N VAL A 23 0.82 7.92 0.98
CA VAL A 23 -0.64 7.80 0.81
C VAL A 23 -1.15 6.45 1.31
N LEU A 24 -0.53 5.35 0.88
CA LEU A 24 -1.01 3.99 1.16
C LEU A 24 -0.80 3.57 2.61
N PHE A 25 0.33 3.95 3.23
CA PHE A 25 0.72 3.44 4.54
C PHE A 25 0.69 4.49 5.67
N LEU A 26 0.92 5.77 5.37
CA LEU A 26 1.00 6.83 6.40
C LEU A 26 -0.29 7.68 6.47
N GLY A 27 -1.39 7.21 5.86
CA GLY A 27 -2.70 7.87 5.93
C GLY A 27 -2.80 9.15 5.09
N GLY A 28 -1.92 9.35 4.10
CA GLY A 28 -1.98 10.41 3.11
C GLY A 28 -2.19 11.81 3.70
N TRP A 29 -3.28 12.46 3.29
CA TRP A 29 -3.66 13.83 3.62
C TRP A 29 -4.10 14.03 5.08
N ARG A 30 -4.34 12.95 5.83
CA ARG A 30 -4.82 13.04 7.22
C ARG A 30 -3.68 13.52 8.13
N GLY A 31 -3.84 14.71 8.70
CA GLY A 31 -2.96 15.26 9.75
C GLY A 31 -3.21 14.61 11.11
N LEU A 32 -2.26 14.77 12.02
CA LEU A 32 -2.30 14.27 13.41
C LEU A 32 -3.26 15.08 14.32
N GLY A 33 -4.03 16.02 13.79
CA GLY A 33 -5.02 16.82 14.53
C GLY A 33 -5.92 17.63 13.61
N GLU A 34 -7.22 17.68 13.97
CA GLU A 34 -8.37 18.48 13.48
C GLU A 34 -8.49 18.77 11.96
N PRO A 35 -9.64 18.41 11.32
CA PRO A 35 -9.90 18.74 9.92
C PRO A 35 -10.34 20.22 9.81
N GLY A 36 -9.52 21.08 9.21
CA GLY A 36 -9.92 22.47 9.01
C GLY A 36 -9.26 23.20 7.85
N TYR A 37 -8.05 22.78 7.45
CA TYR A 37 -7.30 23.50 6.41
C TYR A 37 -6.76 22.53 5.37
N GLU A 38 -7.31 22.58 4.15
CA GLU A 38 -6.84 21.79 3.01
C GLU A 38 -5.33 22.00 2.78
N LEU A 39 -4.84 23.23 2.94
CA LEU A 39 -3.41 23.55 2.82
C LEU A 39 -2.55 22.77 3.85
N PHE A 40 -3.06 22.54 5.06
CA PHE A 40 -2.35 21.79 6.09
C PHE A 40 -2.21 20.31 5.73
N GLY A 41 -3.25 19.71 5.14
CA GLY A 41 -3.17 18.32 4.68
C GLY A 41 -2.20 18.13 3.51
N PHE A 42 -2.11 19.09 2.58
CA PHE A 42 -1.09 19.10 1.53
C PHE A 42 0.32 19.16 2.10
N LEU A 43 0.55 20.10 3.01
CA LEU A 43 1.86 20.27 3.67
C LEU A 43 2.25 19.02 4.46
N MET A 44 1.29 18.38 5.13
CA MET A 44 1.53 17.14 5.86
C MET A 44 1.87 15.98 4.92
N LEU A 45 1.17 15.85 3.78
CA LEU A 45 1.50 14.85 2.77
C LEU A 45 2.91 15.06 2.23
N MET A 46 3.29 16.31 1.94
CA MET A 46 4.64 16.65 1.48
C MET A 46 5.70 16.40 2.56
N ALA A 47 5.40 16.71 3.82
CA ALA A 47 6.30 16.41 4.93
C ALA A 47 6.53 14.90 5.09
N LYS A 48 5.45 14.10 5.04
CA LYS A 48 5.52 12.62 5.08
C LYS A 48 6.30 12.06 3.90
N SER A 49 6.04 12.54 2.67
CA SER A 49 6.74 12.05 1.48
C SER A 49 8.23 12.39 1.50
N VAL A 50 8.60 13.59 1.97
CA VAL A 50 10.01 13.98 2.18
C VAL A 50 10.66 13.14 3.27
N ALA A 51 9.96 12.83 4.36
CA ALA A 51 10.48 11.94 5.40
C ALA A 51 10.75 10.52 4.87
N VAL A 52 9.83 9.96 4.07
CA VAL A 52 10.03 8.66 3.41
C VAL A 52 11.18 8.74 2.40
N TYR A 53 11.28 9.81 1.61
CA TYR A 53 12.37 10.01 0.67
C TYR A 53 13.74 10.11 1.38
N ALA A 54 13.80 10.80 2.52
CA ALA A 54 15.01 10.87 3.34
C ALA A 54 15.42 9.48 3.85
N LEU A 55 14.45 8.65 4.26
CA LEU A 55 14.70 7.27 4.67
C LEU A 55 15.25 6.42 3.51
N VAL A 56 14.66 6.52 2.31
CA VAL A 56 15.16 5.84 1.11
C VAL A 56 16.58 6.28 0.76
N MET A 57 16.88 7.58 0.88
CA MET A 57 18.22 8.11 0.64
C MET A 57 19.23 7.61 1.69
N LEU A 58 18.83 7.49 2.96
CA LEU A 58 19.67 6.90 4.01
C LEU A 58 19.97 5.42 3.71
N ILE A 59 18.98 4.64 3.28
CA ILE A 59 19.18 3.25 2.87
C ILE A 59 20.16 3.17 1.69
N ARG A 60 19.97 4.03 0.69
CA ARG A 60 20.87 4.10 -0.48
C ARG A 60 22.32 4.44 -0.07
N ASN A 61 22.50 5.30 0.93
CA ASN A 61 23.84 5.69 1.39
C ASN A 61 24.50 4.65 2.31
N THR A 62 23.71 3.79 2.97
CA THR A 62 24.20 2.82 3.96
C THR A 62 24.43 1.43 3.38
N LEU A 63 23.71 1.03 2.33
CA LEU A 63 23.84 -0.31 1.77
C LEU A 63 25.10 -0.46 0.89
N PRO A 64 25.95 -1.48 1.14
CA PRO A 64 27.02 -1.84 0.22
C PRO A 64 26.42 -2.38 -1.09
N ARG A 65 27.13 -2.24 -2.21
CA ARG A 65 26.62 -2.68 -3.53
C ARG A 65 26.39 -4.20 -3.56
N ILE A 66 25.12 -4.61 -3.63
CA ILE A 66 24.70 -6.02 -3.69
C ILE A 66 24.66 -6.49 -5.14
N ARG A 67 25.03 -7.76 -5.39
CA ARG A 67 24.90 -8.40 -6.72
C ARG A 67 23.43 -8.64 -7.07
N ILE A 68 23.07 -8.43 -8.34
CA ILE A 68 21.70 -8.60 -8.86
C ILE A 68 21.10 -9.97 -8.51
N ASP A 69 21.89 -11.04 -8.56
CA ASP A 69 21.43 -12.39 -8.24
C ASP A 69 20.89 -12.51 -6.81
N HIS A 70 21.55 -11.84 -5.85
CA HIS A 70 21.12 -11.85 -4.45
C HIS A 70 19.85 -11.01 -4.25
N MET A 71 19.71 -9.90 -5.00
CA MET A 71 18.50 -9.08 -4.96
C MET A 71 17.29 -9.83 -5.53
N MET A 72 17.48 -10.54 -6.65
CA MET A 72 16.42 -11.36 -7.26
C MET A 72 16.03 -12.52 -6.37
N ALA A 73 17.00 -13.20 -5.76
CA ALA A 73 16.72 -14.27 -4.81
C ALA A 73 15.94 -13.76 -3.59
N PHE A 74 16.29 -12.59 -3.04
CA PHE A 74 15.55 -11.99 -1.93
C PHE A 74 14.12 -11.62 -2.31
N ASN A 75 13.91 -11.02 -3.49
CA ASN A 75 12.58 -10.66 -3.94
C ASN A 75 11.68 -11.89 -4.12
N TRP A 76 12.15 -12.90 -4.85
CA TRP A 76 11.34 -14.07 -5.18
C TRP A 76 11.21 -15.10 -4.07
N LYS A 77 12.25 -15.30 -3.25
CA LYS A 77 12.21 -16.32 -2.18
C LYS A 77 11.68 -15.78 -0.86
N PHE A 78 11.75 -14.46 -0.63
CA PHE A 78 11.36 -13.87 0.65
C PHE A 78 10.18 -12.91 0.51
N LEU A 79 10.28 -11.87 -0.33
CA LEU A 79 9.23 -10.83 -0.41
C LEU A 79 7.91 -11.35 -0.99
N VAL A 80 7.95 -12.17 -2.05
CA VAL A 80 6.73 -12.71 -2.69
C VAL A 80 5.97 -13.67 -1.76
N PRO A 81 6.61 -14.66 -1.11
CA PRO A 81 5.91 -15.51 -0.14
C PRO A 81 5.40 -14.71 1.06
N LEU A 82 6.17 -13.71 1.53
CA LEU A 82 5.79 -12.89 2.67
C LEU A 82 4.55 -12.03 2.37
N SER A 83 4.42 -11.47 1.16
CA SER A 83 3.23 -10.70 0.78
C SER A 83 1.97 -11.56 0.72
N LEU A 84 2.09 -12.82 0.29
CA LEU A 84 0.99 -13.78 0.30
C LEU A 84 0.57 -14.15 1.72
N VAL A 85 1.54 -14.40 2.62
CA VAL A 85 1.24 -14.65 4.04
C VAL A 85 0.57 -13.44 4.67
N ASN A 86 1.07 -12.22 4.42
CA ASN A 86 0.46 -10.99 4.92
C ASN A 86 -1.01 -10.86 4.45
N LEU A 87 -1.30 -11.18 3.18
CA LEU A 87 -2.66 -11.15 2.65
C LEU A 87 -3.56 -12.15 3.38
N LEU A 88 -3.11 -13.39 3.58
CA LEU A 88 -3.86 -14.41 4.33
C LEU A 88 -4.10 -13.97 5.78
N VAL A 89 -3.09 -13.42 6.45
CA VAL A 89 -3.20 -12.93 7.83
C VAL A 89 -4.24 -11.81 7.93
N VAL A 90 -4.20 -10.82 7.05
CA VAL A 90 -5.18 -9.72 7.02
C VAL A 90 -6.58 -10.28 6.78
N MET A 91 -6.76 -11.24 5.87
CA MET A 91 -8.04 -11.89 5.63
C MET A 91 -8.61 -12.56 6.90
N PHE A 92 -7.80 -13.34 7.62
CA PHE A 92 -8.26 -13.99 8.86
C PHE A 92 -8.52 -13.00 10.00
N LEU A 93 -7.69 -11.97 10.13
CA LEU A 93 -7.81 -10.97 11.18
C LEU A 93 -8.97 -9.99 10.94
N ALA A 94 -9.32 -9.70 9.69
CA ALA A 94 -10.42 -8.80 9.35
C ALA A 94 -11.80 -9.45 9.56
N ARG A 95 -11.89 -10.78 9.57
CA ARG A 95 -13.15 -11.54 9.80
C ARG A 95 -13.97 -11.05 11.00
N PRO A 96 -13.40 -10.82 12.21
CA PRO A 96 -14.15 -10.34 13.36
C PRO A 96 -14.57 -8.85 13.30
N PHE A 97 -14.00 -8.02 12.43
CA PHE A 97 -14.21 -6.57 12.45
C PHE A 97 -15.28 -6.06 11.47
N VAL A 98 -15.77 -6.90 10.54
CA VAL A 98 -16.83 -6.55 9.59
C VAL A 98 -18.11 -7.29 9.99
N PRO A 99 -19.14 -6.65 10.58
CA PRO A 99 -20.31 -7.35 11.15
C PRO A 99 -21.35 -7.92 10.14
N ASP A 100 -21.23 -7.65 8.83
CA ASP A 100 -22.22 -8.08 7.82
C ASP A 100 -21.71 -9.24 6.94
N TYR A 101 -21.51 -10.42 7.51
CA TYR A 101 -21.11 -11.65 6.80
C TYR A 101 -22.18 -12.76 6.78
N ALA A 102 -23.34 -12.57 7.42
CA ALA A 102 -24.40 -13.58 7.45
C ALA A 102 -24.93 -13.95 6.04
N ALA A 103 -24.91 -13.00 5.10
CA ALA A 103 -25.23 -13.25 3.69
C ALA A 103 -24.09 -13.94 2.91
N ALA A 104 -22.83 -13.80 3.38
CA ALA A 104 -21.65 -14.40 2.77
C ALA A 104 -21.49 -15.88 3.18
N GLU A 105 -21.87 -16.24 4.42
CA GLU A 105 -21.87 -17.64 4.90
C GLU A 105 -22.84 -18.52 4.08
N ALA A 106 -23.97 -17.97 3.62
CA ALA A 106 -24.91 -18.66 2.73
C ALA A 106 -24.32 -18.97 1.34
N LEU A 107 -23.37 -18.15 0.85
CA LEU A 107 -22.70 -18.35 -0.43
C LEU A 107 -21.53 -19.34 -0.33
N VAL A 108 -20.83 -19.39 0.81
CA VAL A 108 -19.75 -20.35 1.09
C VAL A 108 -20.29 -21.78 1.15
N ALA A 109 -21.53 -21.96 1.62
CA ALA A 109 -22.21 -23.26 1.67
C ALA A 109 -22.46 -23.90 0.28
N GLN A 110 -22.37 -23.15 -0.83
CA GLN A 110 -22.61 -23.64 -2.18
C GLN A 110 -21.35 -24.10 -2.94
N GLY A 111 -20.18 -24.12 -2.31
CA GLY A 111 -19.05 -24.97 -2.72
C GLY A 111 -18.42 -24.66 -4.10
N GLY A 112 -18.03 -23.42 -4.36
CA GLY A 112 -17.27 -23.06 -5.56
C GLY A 112 -16.12 -22.08 -5.31
N LEU A 113 -15.13 -22.06 -6.22
CA LEU A 113 -14.01 -21.09 -6.26
C LEU A 113 -14.49 -19.62 -6.15
N ALA A 114 -15.71 -19.31 -6.60
CA ALA A 114 -16.35 -18.01 -6.44
C ALA A 114 -16.69 -17.67 -4.97
N GLY A 115 -17.06 -18.66 -4.16
CA GLY A 115 -17.31 -18.48 -2.72
C GLY A 115 -16.03 -18.27 -1.92
N LEU A 116 -14.92 -18.90 -2.34
CA LEU A 116 -13.58 -18.63 -1.81
C LEU A 116 -13.14 -17.19 -2.13
N LEU A 117 -13.31 -16.76 -3.39
CA LEU A 117 -12.98 -15.38 -3.79
C LEU A 117 -13.85 -14.33 -3.09
N GLY A 118 -15.15 -14.59 -2.91
CA GLY A 118 -16.07 -13.72 -2.16
C GLY A 118 -15.74 -13.63 -0.67
N ALA A 119 -15.24 -14.71 -0.07
CA ALA A 119 -14.76 -14.71 1.32
C ALA A 119 -13.41 -14.01 1.49
N ILE A 120 -12.53 -14.07 0.48
CA ILE A 120 -11.19 -13.44 0.51
C ILE A 120 -11.27 -11.92 0.34
N PHE A 121 -12.10 -11.43 -0.59
CA PHE A 121 -12.23 -9.99 -0.87
C PHE A 121 -13.33 -9.29 -0.06
N GLY A 122 -14.22 -10.06 0.58
CA GLY A 122 -15.36 -9.54 1.32
C GLY A 122 -16.43 -8.93 0.40
N ALA A 123 -17.70 -9.10 0.74
CA ALA A 123 -18.80 -8.38 0.09
C ALA A 123 -18.71 -6.85 0.28
N GLY A 124 -17.92 -6.38 1.27
CA GLY A 124 -17.68 -4.97 1.56
C GLY A 124 -16.83 -4.23 0.52
N PHE A 125 -15.86 -4.90 -0.13
CA PHE A 125 -15.02 -4.27 -1.15
C PHE A 125 -15.84 -3.78 -2.36
N ILE A 126 -16.90 -4.50 -2.72
CA ILE A 126 -17.84 -4.11 -3.78
C ILE A 126 -18.74 -2.94 -3.33
N ALA A 127 -19.08 -2.85 -2.04
CA ALA A 127 -19.95 -1.82 -1.48
C ALA A 127 -19.24 -0.48 -1.14
N GLU A 128 -17.92 -0.49 -1.01
CA GLU A 128 -17.10 0.67 -0.62
C GLU A 128 -16.42 1.38 -1.80
N LEU A 129 -16.39 0.73 -2.97
CA LEU A 129 -15.84 1.29 -4.22
C LEU A 129 -16.38 2.67 -4.66
N PRO A 130 -17.57 3.17 -4.23
CA PRO A 130 -18.00 4.54 -4.53
C PRO A 130 -17.90 5.54 -3.36
N ARG A 131 -17.60 5.13 -2.11
CA ARG A 131 -17.65 6.05 -0.94
C ARG A 131 -16.30 6.59 -0.48
N ALA A 132 -15.18 6.05 -0.95
CA ALA A 132 -13.83 6.51 -0.55
C ALA A 132 -13.38 7.82 -1.24
N VAL A 133 -14.19 8.43 -2.10
CA VAL A 133 -13.88 9.68 -2.83
C VAL A 133 -14.58 10.92 -2.22
N VAL A 134 -15.53 10.73 -1.30
CA VAL A 134 -16.26 11.83 -0.67
C VAL A 134 -16.25 11.65 0.83
N LEU A 135 -15.16 12.06 1.48
CA LEU A 135 -15.10 12.65 2.83
C LEU A 135 -13.69 13.18 3.09
#